data_AF-A0A2D9CBA0-F1
#
_entry.id   AF-A0A2D9CBA0-F1
#
_cell.length_a   1.000
_cell.length_b   1.000
_cell.length_c   1.000
_cell.angle_alpha   90.00
_cell.angle_beta   90.00
_cell.angle_gamma   90.00
#
_symmetry.space_group_name_H-M   'P 1'
#
loop_
_entity.id
_entity.type
_entity.pdbx_description
1 polymer ?
#
loop_
_entity_poly.entity_id
_entity_poly.type
_entity_poly.pdbx_seq_one_letter_code
_entity_poly.pdbx_strand_id
1 'polypeptide(L)'
;MLIVKEYENKNGIGEIMKNDICENKHGGIWTSQQAFDRAKPNMAKERLQVLMAVEKSLNEGITSKEYAEQAGKPLNAVSGRFTELARDGWIIRNNETRAGAAVWQSV
;
A
#
# COMPACT_ATOMS: atom_id res chain seq x y z
N MET A 1 24.38 -31.47 -45.23
CA MET A 1 23.20 -31.20 -46.08
C MET A 1 22.27 -30.32 -45.26
N LEU A 2 22.19 -29.04 -45.64
CA LEU A 2 21.88 -27.87 -44.82
C LEU A 2 20.47 -27.32 -45.13
N ILE A 3 19.84 -26.82 -44.07
CA ILE A 3 19.11 -25.53 -43.99
C ILE A 3 17.81 -25.39 -44.78
N VAL A 4 16.71 -25.25 -44.04
CA VAL A 4 15.49 -24.53 -44.43
C VAL A 4 15.44 -23.24 -43.59
N LYS A 5 16.16 -22.19 -43.99
CA LYS A 5 15.73 -20.97 -44.69
C LYS A 5 14.61 -20.19 -43.99
N GLU A 6 15.04 -19.13 -43.33
CA GLU A 6 14.33 -17.91 -42.95
C GLU A 6 13.56 -17.33 -44.15
N TYR A 7 12.37 -16.78 -43.89
CA TYR A 7 11.68 -15.88 -44.82
C TYR A 7 11.26 -14.59 -44.12
N GLU A 8 11.54 -13.50 -44.82
CA GLU A 8 11.68 -12.14 -44.32
C GLU A 8 10.35 -11.44 -44.01
N ASN A 9 10.46 -10.58 -43.00
CA ASN A 9 9.50 -9.61 -42.52
C ASN A 9 9.10 -8.59 -43.60
N LYS A 10 7.83 -8.63 -44.04
CA LYS A 10 7.15 -7.51 -44.70
C LYS A 10 5.70 -7.45 -44.22
N ASN A 11 5.51 -6.95 -43.00
CA ASN A 11 4.34 -6.24 -42.46
C ASN A 11 4.39 -6.38 -40.92
N GLY A 12 5.24 -5.55 -40.31
CA GLY A 12 5.60 -5.65 -38.91
C GLY A 12 4.46 -5.32 -37.96
N ILE A 13 3.97 -6.34 -37.26
CA ILE A 13 3.56 -6.23 -35.85
C ILE A 13 4.14 -7.44 -35.12
N GLY A 14 5.32 -7.24 -34.54
CA GLY A 14 5.92 -8.21 -33.64
C GLY A 14 5.06 -8.35 -32.40
N GLU A 15 4.63 -9.58 -32.13
CA GLU A 15 4.03 -9.97 -30.86
C GLU A 15 5.13 -9.99 -29.80
N ILE A 16 5.42 -8.80 -29.26
CA ILE A 16 6.10 -8.60 -27.98
C ILE A 16 5.02 -8.03 -27.06
N MET A 17 4.29 -8.89 -26.33
CA MET A 17 3.48 -8.43 -25.20
C MET A 17 4.40 -8.16 -24.01
N LYS A 18 5.17 -7.06 -24.16
CA LYS A 18 5.64 -6.22 -23.07
C LYS A 18 4.42 -5.53 -22.47
N ASN A 19 4.10 -5.80 -21.22
CA ASN A 19 4.35 -4.86 -20.14
C ASN A 19 3.67 -5.33 -18.86
N ASP A 20 4.42 -5.18 -17.79
CA ASP A 20 3.92 -4.89 -16.45
C ASP A 20 2.75 -3.87 -16.53
N ILE A 21 1.51 -4.30 -16.28
CA ILE A 21 0.33 -3.40 -16.21
C ILE A 21 -0.30 -3.45 -14.81
N CYS A 22 0.48 -3.74 -13.78
CA CYS A 22 0.18 -3.25 -12.45
C CYS A 22 0.84 -1.88 -12.17
N GLU A 23 1.56 -1.30 -13.13
CA GLU A 23 2.19 0.02 -13.03
C GLU A 23 1.32 1.21 -13.48
N ASN A 24 0.04 1.03 -13.84
CA ASN A 24 -0.77 2.15 -14.39
C ASN A 24 -2.24 2.20 -13.94
N LYS A 25 -2.51 2.37 -12.63
CA LYS A 25 -3.85 2.85 -12.23
C LYS A 25 -4.04 3.63 -10.92
N HIS A 26 -3.02 4.31 -10.38
CA HIS A 26 -3.27 5.35 -9.37
C HIS A 26 -2.44 6.62 -9.60
N GLY A 27 -2.60 7.22 -10.78
CA GLY A 27 -2.32 8.64 -10.99
C GLY A 27 -3.46 9.50 -10.39
N GLY A 28 -3.45 9.70 -9.08
CA GLY A 28 -4.59 10.29 -8.37
C GLY A 28 -4.24 11.04 -7.09
N ILE A 29 -3.21 11.89 -7.12
CA ILE A 29 -2.81 12.76 -5.98
C ILE A 29 -3.90 13.79 -5.62
N TRP A 30 -4.98 13.91 -6.41
CA TRP A 30 -6.11 14.82 -6.14
C TRP A 30 -7.41 14.12 -5.72
N THR A 31 -7.49 12.78 -5.79
CA THR A 31 -8.68 12.00 -5.36
C THR A 31 -8.57 11.44 -3.95
N SER A 32 -7.38 11.41 -3.35
CA SER A 32 -7.15 10.82 -2.03
C SER A 32 -7.90 11.57 -0.93
N GLN A 33 -7.86 12.90 -0.91
CA GLN A 33 -8.53 13.71 0.10
C GLN A 33 -10.07 13.57 0.05
N GLN A 34 -10.67 13.62 -1.15
CA GLN A 34 -12.11 13.42 -1.30
C GLN A 34 -12.53 11.97 -1.03
N ALA A 35 -11.74 10.97 -1.45
CA ALA A 35 -12.01 9.57 -1.13
C ALA A 35 -11.88 9.29 0.38
N PHE A 36 -10.89 9.92 1.03
CA PHE A 36 -10.66 9.90 2.47
C PHE A 36 -11.81 10.53 3.24
N ASP A 37 -12.25 11.73 2.86
CA ASP A 37 -13.38 12.39 3.50
C ASP A 37 -14.70 11.64 3.28
N ARG A 38 -14.85 10.90 2.18
CA ARG A 38 -15.99 9.98 1.95
C ARG A 38 -15.91 8.69 2.78
N ALA A 39 -14.71 8.17 3.04
CA ALA A 39 -14.52 6.92 3.78
C ALA A 39 -14.56 7.10 5.31
N LYS A 40 -14.13 8.26 5.81
CA LYS A 40 -14.08 8.59 7.25
C LYS A 40 -15.39 8.31 8.02
N PRO A 41 -16.58 8.73 7.55
CA PRO A 41 -17.82 8.53 8.31
C PRO A 41 -18.17 7.06 8.57
N ASN A 42 -17.73 6.17 7.69
CA ASN A 42 -18.04 4.73 7.76
C ASN A 42 -16.96 3.92 8.50
N MET A 43 -15.89 4.57 8.94
CA MET A 43 -14.78 3.91 9.61
C MET A 43 -15.08 3.71 11.09
N ALA A 44 -14.83 2.51 11.62
CA ALA A 44 -14.90 2.29 13.07
C ALA A 44 -13.93 3.24 13.80
N LYS A 45 -14.37 3.81 14.93
CA LYS A 45 -13.63 4.83 15.70
C LYS A 45 -12.16 4.45 15.93
N GLU A 46 -11.90 3.20 16.30
CA GLU A 46 -10.55 2.70 16.55
C GLU A 46 -9.68 2.67 15.29
N ARG A 47 -10.24 2.27 14.15
CA ARG A 47 -9.53 2.22 12.87
C ARG A 47 -9.15 3.62 12.38
N LEU A 48 -10.04 4.59 12.58
CA LEU A 48 -9.75 6.00 12.31
C LEU A 48 -8.63 6.54 13.22
N GLN A 49 -8.63 6.19 14.50
CA GLN A 49 -7.57 6.62 15.43
C GLN A 49 -6.20 6.07 15.04
N VAL A 50 -6.13 4.82 14.59
CA VAL A 50 -4.89 4.21 14.08
C VAL A 50 -4.42 4.94 12.82
N LEU A 51 -5.31 5.18 11.85
CA LEU A 51 -4.96 5.89 10.62
C LEU A 51 -4.39 7.29 10.92
N MET A 52 -5.06 8.06 11.77
CA MET A 52 -4.58 9.38 12.18
C MET A 52 -3.22 9.33 12.88
N ALA A 53 -2.91 8.26 13.63
CA ALA A 53 -1.61 8.10 14.28
C ALA A 53 -0.50 7.80 13.26
N VAL A 54 -0.80 6.97 12.25
CA VAL A 54 0.12 6.69 11.14
C VAL A 54 0.37 7.93 10.29
N GLU A 55 -0.65 8.74 10.01
CA GLU A 55 -0.48 10.00 9.27
C GLU A 55 0.40 11.00 10.04
N LYS A 56 0.24 11.06 11.37
CA LYS A 56 1.04 11.95 12.22
C LYS A 56 2.52 11.57 12.31
N SER A 57 2.88 10.31 12.07
CA SER A 57 4.27 9.86 12.09
C SER A 57 5.02 10.10 10.76
N LEU A 58 4.31 10.57 9.72
CA LEU A 58 4.89 10.97 8.44
C LEU A 58 5.86 9.89 7.89
N ASN A 59 7.07 10.29 7.49
CA ASN A 59 8.08 9.41 6.95
C ASN A 59 8.77 8.54 8.01
N GLU A 60 8.69 8.88 9.30
CA GLU A 60 9.26 8.03 10.34
C GLU A 60 8.43 6.76 10.53
N GLY A 61 7.14 6.85 10.22
CA GLY A 61 6.19 5.77 10.41
C GLY A 61 6.00 5.41 11.89
N ILE A 62 5.09 4.48 12.14
CA ILE A 62 4.81 3.99 13.49
C ILE A 62 4.55 2.50 13.46
N THR A 63 5.01 1.79 14.48
CA THR A 63 4.66 0.39 14.67
C THR A 63 3.35 0.21 15.44
N SER A 64 2.73 -0.95 15.30
CA SER A 64 1.55 -1.29 16.11
C SER A 64 1.84 -1.35 17.61
N LYS A 65 3.11 -1.60 18.00
CA LYS A 65 3.54 -1.64 19.41
C LYS A 65 3.60 -0.24 20.00
N GLU A 66 4.26 0.68 19.31
CA GLU A 66 4.35 2.08 19.74
C GLU A 66 2.99 2.73 19.84
N TYR A 67 2.10 2.48 18.87
CA TYR A 67 0.72 2.95 18.96
C TYR A 67 -0.03 2.37 20.17
N ALA A 68 0.12 1.07 20.44
CA ALA A 68 -0.52 0.42 21.59
C ALA A 68 -0.06 1.05 22.91
N GLU A 69 1.25 1.27 23.06
CA GLU A 69 1.85 1.95 24.22
C GLU A 69 1.34 3.39 24.35
N GLN A 70 1.37 4.17 23.26
CA GLN A 70 0.88 5.56 23.24
C GLN A 70 -0.61 5.65 23.58
N ALA A 71 -1.41 4.71 23.10
CA ALA A 71 -2.85 4.66 23.34
C ALA A 71 -3.24 4.05 24.70
N GLY A 72 -2.29 3.48 25.45
CA GLY A 72 -2.54 2.74 26.67
C GLY A 72 -3.41 1.50 26.45
N LYS A 73 -3.29 0.85 25.29
CA LYS A 73 -4.11 -0.29 24.88
C LYS A 73 -3.29 -1.56 24.71
N PRO A 74 -3.88 -2.75 24.93
CA PRO A 74 -3.25 -4.01 24.57
C PRO A 74 -2.98 -4.12 23.07
N LEU A 75 -1.80 -4.63 22.69
CA LEU A 75 -1.41 -4.79 21.28
C LEU A 75 -2.44 -5.58 20.45
N ASN A 76 -2.99 -6.66 21.02
CA ASN A 76 -3.98 -7.51 20.35
C ASN A 76 -5.32 -6.80 20.07
N ALA A 77 -5.61 -5.68 20.74
CA ALA A 77 -6.81 -4.88 20.47
C ALA A 77 -6.65 -3.97 19.24
N VAL A 78 -5.42 -3.59 18.90
CA VAL A 78 -5.13 -2.56 17.89
C VAL A 78 -4.42 -3.09 16.65
N SER A 79 -3.62 -4.15 16.77
CA SER A 79 -2.78 -4.66 15.66
C SER A 79 -3.61 -5.08 14.43
N GLY A 80 -4.79 -5.65 14.63
CA GLY A 80 -5.70 -6.02 13.54
C GLY A 80 -6.14 -4.83 12.68
N ARG A 81 -6.24 -3.62 13.27
CA ARG A 81 -6.64 -2.40 12.55
C ARG A 81 -5.57 -1.95 11.56
N PHE A 82 -4.29 -2.15 11.86
CA PHE A 82 -3.19 -1.89 10.91
C PHE A 82 -3.31 -2.80 9.69
N THR A 83 -3.54 -4.10 9.89
CA THR A 83 -3.73 -5.06 8.80
C THR A 83 -4.94 -4.72 7.94
N GLU A 84 -6.05 -4.28 8.54
CA GLU A 84 -7.23 -3.83 7.80
C GLU A 84 -6.95 -2.59 6.96
N LEU A 85 -6.31 -1.57 7.55
CA LEU A 85 -5.95 -0.35 6.84
C LEU A 85 -4.98 -0.64 5.69
N ALA A 86 -4.03 -1.56 5.89
CA ALA A 86 -3.09 -1.97 4.86
C ALA A 86 -3.77 -2.74 3.73
N ARG A 87 -4.68 -3.66 4.06
CA ARG A 87 -5.50 -4.38 3.08
C ARG A 87 -6.35 -3.43 2.25
N ASP A 88 -6.91 -2.42 2.89
CA ASP A 88 -7.75 -1.40 2.27
C ASP A 88 -6.90 -0.32 1.53
N GLY A 89 -5.56 -0.41 1.57
CA GLY A 89 -4.64 0.46 0.82
C GLY A 89 -4.39 1.84 1.44
N TRP A 90 -4.72 2.06 2.71
CA TRP A 90 -4.54 3.35 3.38
C TRP A 90 -3.14 3.54 3.97
N ILE A 91 -2.50 2.44 4.36
CA ILE A 91 -1.16 2.44 4.93
C ILE A 91 -0.33 1.35 4.27
N ILE A 92 0.96 1.56 4.19
CA ILE A 92 1.92 0.60 3.68
C ILE A 92 2.95 0.25 4.76
N ARG A 93 3.43 -0.99 4.69
CA ARG A 93 4.58 -1.42 5.47
C ARG A 93 5.84 -0.97 4.75
N ASN A 94 6.75 -0.32 5.46
CA ASN A 94 8.09 -0.03 4.93
C ASN A 94 9.02 -1.25 5.12
N ASN A 95 10.26 -1.14 4.65
CA ASN A 95 11.26 -2.21 4.78
C ASN A 95 11.91 -2.28 6.18
N GLU A 96 11.43 -1.49 7.14
CA GLU A 96 11.99 -1.42 8.48
C GLU A 96 11.21 -2.27 9.49
N THR A 97 11.88 -2.58 10.59
CA THR A 97 11.28 -3.25 11.74
C THR A 97 11.89 -2.67 13.00
N ARG A 98 11.05 -2.19 13.91
CA ARG A 98 11.46 -1.56 15.17
C ARG A 98 10.93 -2.39 16.32
N ALA A 99 11.82 -2.79 17.23
CA ALA A 99 11.50 -3.70 18.34
C ALA A 99 10.70 -4.96 17.92
N GLY A 100 11.04 -5.53 16.76
CA GLY A 100 10.37 -6.71 16.20
C GLY A 100 8.96 -6.47 15.67
N ALA A 101 8.54 -5.22 15.44
CA ALA A 101 7.28 -4.86 14.81
C ALA A 101 7.52 -4.10 13.50
N ALA A 102 6.67 -4.36 12.50
CA ALA A 102 6.69 -3.65 11.23
C ALA A 102 6.36 -2.17 11.43
N VAL A 103 7.10 -1.29 10.74
CA VAL A 103 6.83 0.14 10.71
C VAL A 103 5.87 0.44 9.56
N TRP A 104 4.82 1.20 9.86
CA TRP A 104 3.75 1.56 8.92
C TRP A 104 3.76 3.04 8.61
N GLN A 105 3.46 3.39 7.36
CA GLN A 105 3.38 4.76 6.84
C GLN A 105 2.06 4.94 6.08
N SER A 106 1.52 6.15 6.04
CA SER A 106 0.38 6.46 5.19
C SER A 106 0.80 6.43 3.72
N VAL A 107 -0.12 6.02 2.84
CA VAL A 107 0.04 6.09 1.38
C VAL A 107 -0.11 7.51 0.86
#